data_AF-A0A942KYX5-F1
#
_entry.id   AF-A0A942KYX5-F1
#
_cell.length_a   1.000
_cell.length_b   1.000
_cell.length_c   1.000
_cell.angle_alpha   90.00
_cell.angle_beta   90.00
_cell.angle_gamma   90.00
#
_symmetry.space_group_name_H-M   'P 1'
#
loop_
_entity.id
_entity.type
_entity.pdbx_description
1 polymer ?
#
loop_
_entity_poly.entity_id
_entity_poly.type
_entity_poly.pdbx_seq_one_letter_code
_entity_poly.pdbx_strand_id
1 'polypeptide(L)'
;MARYTALRLALTEGRQSYRCLDAVQLVKHAHALRTQGVKRNLGAVLVYLHAAPATWANGKPVLPEAIARHDAEIADFARAVKGDDVTFVALRWADLLADWARVPALSAHAAAVSARFGPLQP
;
A
#
# COMPACT_ATOMS: atom_id res chain seq x y z
N MET A 1 11.04 -12.81 9.86
CA MET A 1 9.56 -12.85 9.83
C MET A 1 8.88 -12.68 11.21
N ALA A 2 9.60 -12.22 12.24
CA ALA A 2 9.07 -12.21 13.61
C ALA A 2 7.99 -11.13 13.81
N ARG A 3 8.15 -9.96 13.20
CA ARG A 3 7.24 -8.83 13.35
C ARG A 3 5.94 -9.05 12.61
N TYR A 4 5.99 -9.56 11.39
CA TYR A 4 4.79 -9.99 10.66
C TYR A 4 4.01 -11.07 11.42
N THR A 5 4.72 -12.01 12.06
CA THR A 5 4.07 -13.04 12.89
C THR A 5 3.41 -12.44 14.13
N ALA A 6 4.09 -11.52 14.83
CA ALA A 6 3.54 -10.82 15.98
C ALA A 6 2.30 -9.99 15.60
N LEU A 7 2.34 -9.29 14.48
CA LEU A 7 1.20 -8.53 13.95
C LEU A 7 0.04 -9.46 13.59
N ARG A 8 0.30 -10.61 12.94
CA ARG A 8 -0.73 -11.63 12.66
C ARG A 8 -1.44 -12.10 13.92
N LEU A 9 -0.69 -12.37 14.99
CA LEU A 9 -1.25 -12.79 16.27
C LEU A 9 -2.09 -11.67 16.90
N ALA A 10 -1.58 -10.44 16.92
CA ALA A 10 -2.32 -9.29 17.44
C ALA A 10 -3.63 -9.04 16.68
N LEU A 11 -3.65 -9.24 15.36
CA LEU A 11 -4.86 -9.16 14.53
C LEU A 11 -5.85 -10.30 14.86
N THR A 12 -5.34 -11.51 15.08
CA THR A 12 -6.17 -12.69 15.41
C THR A 12 -6.81 -12.57 16.79
N GLU A 13 -6.06 -12.02 17.76
CA GLU A 13 -6.49 -11.81 19.14
C GLU A 13 -7.32 -10.52 19.33
N GLY A 14 -7.51 -9.72 18.27
CA GLY A 14 -8.23 -8.44 18.33
C GLY A 14 -7.50 -7.32 19.09
N ARG A 15 -6.23 -7.53 19.47
CA ARG A 15 -5.40 -6.50 20.12
C ARG A 15 -4.97 -5.39 19.18
N GLN A 16 -4.97 -5.67 17.87
CA GLN A 16 -4.74 -4.70 16.81
C GLN A 16 -5.88 -4.82 15.81
N SER A 17 -6.36 -3.69 15.29
CA SER A 17 -7.33 -3.66 14.19
C SER A 17 -7.07 -2.46 13.28
N TYR A 18 -7.42 -2.63 12.01
CA TYR A 18 -7.31 -1.59 10.99
C TYR A 18 -8.67 -1.47 10.30
N ARG A 19 -9.15 -0.25 10.10
CA ARG A 19 -10.47 0.02 9.52
C ARG A 19 -10.40 0.27 8.02
N CYS A 20 -9.34 0.92 7.56
CA CYS A 20 -9.14 1.30 6.16
C CYS A 20 -8.12 0.39 5.47
N LEU A 21 -7.12 -0.09 6.20
CA LEU A 21 -6.08 -0.98 5.71
C LEU A 21 -6.43 -2.45 5.93
N ASP A 22 -6.42 -3.27 4.88
CA ASP A 22 -6.53 -4.73 5.02
C ASP A 22 -5.18 -5.33 5.44
N ALA A 23 -4.84 -5.19 6.71
CA ALA A 23 -3.59 -5.68 7.26
C ALA A 23 -3.48 -7.21 7.19
N VAL A 24 -4.59 -7.95 7.25
CA VAL A 24 -4.59 -9.42 7.18
C VAL A 24 -4.08 -9.88 5.80
N GLN A 25 -4.59 -9.28 4.72
CA GLN A 25 -4.08 -9.58 3.37
C GLN A 25 -2.61 -9.17 3.22
N LEU A 26 -2.19 -8.03 3.76
CA LEU A 26 -0.79 -7.60 3.68
C LEU A 26 0.16 -8.57 4.39
N VAL A 27 -0.20 -9.04 5.59
CA VAL A 27 0.56 -10.07 6.29
C VAL A 27 0.63 -11.36 5.47
N LYS A 28 -0.50 -11.81 4.89
CA LYS A 28 -0.54 -12.99 4.02
C LYS A 28 0.39 -12.84 2.81
N HIS A 29 0.35 -11.70 2.12
CA HIS A 29 1.23 -11.41 0.98
C HIS A 29 2.70 -11.40 1.38
N ALA A 30 3.05 -10.84 2.54
CA ALA A 30 4.42 -10.86 3.04
C ALA A 30 4.94 -12.30 3.26
N HIS A 31 4.14 -13.19 3.86
CA HIS A 31 4.53 -14.59 4.01
C HIS A 31 4.74 -15.30 2.66
N ALA A 32 3.88 -15.02 1.67
CA ALA A 32 4.03 -15.56 0.32
C ALA A 32 5.32 -15.04 -0.35
N LEU A 33 5.57 -13.72 -0.28
CA LEU A 33 6.77 -13.09 -0.84
C LEU A 33 8.04 -13.61 -0.19
N ARG A 34 8.09 -13.75 1.15
CA ARG A 34 9.23 -14.35 1.85
C ARG A 34 9.53 -15.75 1.33
N THR A 35 8.49 -16.56 1.13
CA THR A 35 8.66 -17.94 0.64
C THR A 35 9.29 -17.95 -0.75
N GLN A 36 8.89 -17.03 -1.63
CA GLN A 36 9.51 -16.90 -2.96
C GLN A 36 10.91 -16.31 -2.91
N GLY A 37 11.15 -15.30 -2.06
CA GLY A 37 12.46 -14.68 -1.87
C GLY A 37 13.50 -15.68 -1.41
N VAL A 38 13.18 -16.50 -0.39
CA VAL A 38 14.06 -17.57 0.08
C VAL A 38 14.34 -18.59 -1.02
N LYS A 39 13.32 -19.04 -1.76
CA LYS A 39 13.49 -19.99 -2.88
C LYS A 39 14.41 -19.46 -3.98
N ARG A 40 14.42 -18.14 -4.20
CA ARG A 40 15.22 -17.49 -5.24
C ARG A 40 16.53 -16.88 -4.71
N ASN A 41 16.82 -17.00 -3.41
CA ASN A 41 17.92 -16.33 -2.74
C ASN A 41 17.94 -14.80 -2.99
N LEU A 42 16.77 -14.16 -2.92
CA LEU A 42 16.59 -12.72 -3.12
C LEU A 42 15.86 -12.10 -1.91
N GLY A 43 16.13 -10.82 -1.67
CA GLY A 43 15.31 -10.01 -0.77
C GLY A 43 13.88 -9.87 -1.28
N ALA A 44 12.94 -9.61 -0.38
CA ALA A 44 11.53 -9.45 -0.69
C ALA A 44 11.02 -8.05 -0.30
N VAL A 45 10.26 -7.44 -1.20
CA VAL A 45 9.61 -6.14 -0.97
C VAL A 45 8.12 -6.29 -1.24
N LEU A 46 7.29 -5.88 -0.28
CA LEU A 46 5.85 -5.75 -0.43
C LEU A 46 5.53 -4.28 -0.73
N VAL A 47 5.20 -3.99 -1.98
CA VAL A 47 4.74 -2.67 -2.40
C VAL A 47 3.21 -2.61 -2.26
N TYR A 48 2.73 -1.76 -1.36
CA TYR A 48 1.32 -1.45 -1.19
C TYR A 48 0.99 -0.17 -1.94
N LEU A 49 0.28 -0.32 -3.06
CA LEU A 49 -0.18 0.78 -3.87
C LEU A 49 -1.60 1.17 -3.46
N HIS A 50 -1.82 2.45 -3.15
CA HIS A 50 -3.12 2.93 -2.71
C HIS A 50 -3.53 4.26 -3.36
N ALA A 51 -4.81 4.59 -3.25
CA ALA A 51 -5.38 5.86 -3.67
C ALA A 51 -5.90 6.65 -2.47
N ALA A 52 -5.86 7.97 -2.57
CA ALA A 52 -6.46 8.90 -1.61
C ALA A 52 -7.24 9.99 -2.36
N PRO A 53 -8.30 9.62 -3.11
CA PRO A 53 -9.02 10.58 -3.94
C PRO A 53 -9.89 11.49 -3.09
N ALA A 54 -10.13 12.73 -3.55
CA ALA A 54 -11.09 13.62 -2.90
C ALA A 54 -12.55 13.17 -3.12
N THR A 55 -12.81 12.45 -4.20
CA THR A 55 -14.14 11.95 -4.57
C THR A 55 -14.05 10.48 -4.96
N TRP A 56 -15.05 9.70 -4.57
CA TRP A 56 -15.25 8.35 -5.08
C TRP A 56 -15.66 8.37 -6.54
N ALA A 57 -15.54 7.22 -7.23
CA ALA A 57 -15.91 7.09 -8.65
C ALA A 57 -17.40 7.38 -8.91
N ASN A 58 -18.24 7.37 -7.87
CA ASN A 58 -19.65 7.73 -7.93
C ASN A 58 -19.92 9.23 -7.68
N GLY A 59 -18.87 10.06 -7.63
CA GLY A 59 -18.95 11.51 -7.42
C GLY A 59 -19.14 11.95 -5.96
N LYS A 60 -19.30 11.02 -5.01
CA LYS A 60 -19.44 11.38 -3.59
C LYS A 60 -18.08 11.79 -3.01
N PRO A 61 -18.02 12.80 -2.13
CA PRO A 61 -16.78 13.15 -1.46
C PRO A 61 -16.29 11.99 -0.59
N VAL A 62 -14.97 11.77 -0.59
CA VAL A 62 -14.31 10.94 0.40
C VAL A 62 -14.15 11.77 1.67
N LEU A 63 -14.55 11.22 2.81
CA LEU A 63 -14.39 11.91 4.08
C LEU A 63 -12.89 12.13 4.36
N PRO A 64 -12.45 13.38 4.62
CA PRO A 64 -11.03 13.66 4.90
C PRO A 64 -10.49 12.85 6.08
N GLU A 65 -11.32 12.58 7.09
CA GLU A 65 -10.99 11.72 8.23
C GLU A 65 -10.68 10.26 7.85
N ALA A 66 -11.29 9.75 6.77
CA ALA A 66 -11.04 8.40 6.28
C ALA A 66 -9.67 8.33 5.59
N ILE A 67 -9.32 9.36 4.82
CA ILE A 67 -7.98 9.49 4.20
C ILE A 67 -6.92 9.60 5.30
N ALA A 68 -7.11 10.49 6.26
CA ALA A 68 -6.18 10.67 7.36
C ALA A 68 -6.02 9.40 8.21
N ARG A 69 -7.12 8.67 8.44
CA ARG A 69 -7.08 7.36 9.12
C ARG A 69 -6.30 6.33 8.31
N HIS A 70 -6.55 6.23 7.01
CA HIS A 70 -5.84 5.29 6.15
C HIS A 70 -4.33 5.57 6.13
N ASP A 71 -3.93 6.83 6.00
CA ASP A 71 -2.51 7.23 6.09
C ASP A 71 -1.89 6.87 7.45
N ALA A 72 -2.61 7.11 8.56
CA ALA A 72 -2.14 6.73 9.89
C ALA A 72 -2.02 5.21 10.07
N GLU A 73 -2.95 4.44 9.53
CA GLU A 73 -2.95 2.98 9.54
C GLU A 73 -1.80 2.40 8.71
N ILE A 74 -1.52 2.98 7.53
CA ILE A 74 -0.35 2.62 6.71
C ILE A 74 0.94 2.88 7.48
N ALA A 75 1.07 4.06 8.10
CA ALA A 75 2.26 4.42 8.87
C ALA A 75 2.46 3.51 10.09
N ASP A 76 1.38 3.16 10.78
CA ASP A 76 1.41 2.21 11.89
C ASP A 76 1.84 0.80 11.44
N PHE A 77 1.23 0.28 10.37
CA PHE A 77 1.61 -1.02 9.80
C PHE A 77 3.09 -1.02 9.38
N ALA A 78 3.55 0.02 8.67
CA ALA A 78 4.93 0.16 8.22
C ALA A 78 5.91 0.15 9.40
N ARG A 79 5.58 0.85 10.49
CA ARG A 79 6.37 0.85 11.73
C ARG A 79 6.38 -0.54 12.38
N ALA A 80 5.22 -1.20 12.48
CA ALA A 80 5.07 -2.49 13.13
C ALA A 80 5.93 -3.58 12.46
N VAL A 81 6.08 -3.54 11.14
CA VAL A 81 6.82 -4.55 10.36
C VAL A 81 8.23 -4.13 9.95
N LYS A 82 8.67 -2.91 10.31
CA LYS A 82 9.96 -2.34 9.91
C LYS A 82 11.13 -3.26 10.29
N GLY A 83 12.03 -3.49 9.33
CA GLY A 83 13.26 -4.27 9.54
C GLY A 83 13.02 -5.77 9.70
N ASP A 84 11.86 -6.27 9.28
CA ASP A 84 11.61 -7.71 9.11
C ASP A 84 12.04 -8.17 7.70
N ASP A 85 11.99 -9.48 7.44
CA ASP A 85 12.54 -10.09 6.21
C ASP A 85 11.90 -9.58 4.90
N VAL A 86 10.66 -9.08 4.97
CA VAL A 86 9.97 -8.44 3.84
C VAL A 86 9.89 -6.95 4.12
N THR A 87 10.49 -6.15 3.23
CA THR A 87 10.39 -4.69 3.33
C THR A 87 9.03 -4.22 2.87
N PHE A 88 8.31 -3.47 3.71
CA PHE A 88 7.04 -2.85 3.33
C PHE A 88 7.27 -1.44 2.78
N VAL A 89 6.72 -1.15 1.61
CA VAL A 89 6.75 0.18 0.97
C VAL A 89 5.33 0.54 0.57
N ALA A 90 4.82 1.66 1.06
CA ALA A 90 3.55 2.21 0.62
C ALA A 90 3.77 3.33 -0.40
N LEU A 91 3.00 3.32 -1.48
CA LEU A 91 3.03 4.34 -2.53
C LEU A 91 1.61 4.81 -2.83
N ARG A 92 1.43 6.11 -3.00
CA ARG A 92 0.20 6.66 -3.57
C ARG A 92 0.26 6.55 -5.09
N TRP A 93 -0.86 6.16 -5.69
CA TRP A 93 -0.99 6.04 -7.14
C TRP A 93 -0.69 7.35 -7.86
N ALA A 94 -1.18 8.48 -7.33
CA ALA A 94 -0.93 9.81 -7.90
C ALA A 94 0.57 10.15 -7.91
N ASP A 95 1.27 9.87 -6.81
CA ASP A 95 2.71 10.14 -6.68
C ASP A 95 3.52 9.25 -7.64
N LEU A 96 3.15 7.97 -7.77
CA LEU A 96 3.79 7.06 -8.72
C LEU A 96 3.66 7.56 -10.16
N LEU A 97 2.47 8.02 -10.56
CA LEU A 97 2.26 8.57 -11.91
C LEU A 97 3.01 9.89 -12.12
N ALA A 98 3.08 10.75 -11.09
CA ALA A 98 3.88 11.97 -11.13
C ALA A 98 5.38 11.65 -11.30
N ASP A 99 5.88 10.63 -10.61
CA ASP A 99 7.26 10.17 -10.73
C ASP A 99 7.54 9.63 -12.15
N TRP A 100 6.62 8.82 -12.69
CA TRP A 100 6.74 8.30 -14.06
C TRP A 100 6.66 9.38 -15.13
N ALA A 101 5.85 10.42 -14.92
CA ALA A 101 5.74 11.55 -15.83
C ALA A 101 7.08 12.30 -16.02
N ARG A 102 7.96 12.26 -15.00
CA ARG A 102 9.31 12.85 -15.04
C ARG A 102 10.33 11.99 -15.79
N VAL A 103 10.01 10.74 -16.10
CA VAL A 103 10.87 9.84 -16.88
C VAL A 103 10.45 9.93 -18.35
N PRO A 104 11.29 10.44 -19.28
CA PRO A 104 10.88 10.68 -20.67
C PRO A 104 10.28 9.46 -21.37
N ALA A 105 10.84 8.28 -21.12
CA ALA A 105 10.35 7.02 -21.69
C ALA A 105 8.96 6.58 -21.16
N LEU A 106 8.55 7.06 -19.98
CA LEU A 106 7.30 6.69 -19.33
C LEU A 106 6.25 7.80 -19.38
N SER A 107 6.62 9.02 -19.79
CA SER A 107 5.75 10.19 -19.73
C SER A 107 4.44 10.02 -20.51
N ALA A 108 4.51 9.50 -21.75
CA ALA A 108 3.31 9.21 -22.55
C ALA A 108 2.43 8.13 -21.91
N HIS A 109 3.03 7.13 -21.27
CA HIS A 109 2.30 6.08 -20.56
C HIS A 109 1.61 6.62 -19.31
N ALA A 110 2.32 7.42 -18.49
CA ALA A 110 1.76 8.08 -17.33
C ALA A 110 0.57 8.97 -17.72
N ALA A 111 0.68 9.73 -18.82
CA ALA A 111 -0.42 10.53 -19.36
C ALA A 111 -1.61 9.67 -19.81
N ALA A 112 -1.38 8.55 -20.50
CA ALA A 112 -2.45 7.65 -20.94
C ALA A 112 -3.18 6.99 -19.76
N VAL A 113 -2.43 6.56 -18.73
CA VAL A 113 -2.98 5.97 -17.52
C VAL A 113 -3.79 7.02 -16.74
N SER A 114 -3.26 8.23 -16.58
CA SER A 114 -3.98 9.35 -15.99
C SER A 114 -5.21 9.73 -16.79
N ALA A 115 -5.19 9.72 -18.13
CA ALA A 115 -6.39 10.02 -18.91
C ALA A 115 -7.47 8.94 -18.75
N ARG A 116 -7.06 7.66 -18.71
CA ARG A 116 -7.98 6.52 -18.65
C ARG A 116 -8.57 6.27 -17.27
N PHE A 117 -7.77 6.46 -16.23
CA PHE A 117 -8.08 6.14 -14.84
C PHE A 117 -8.06 7.35 -13.91
N GLY A 118 -7.72 8.53 -14.43
CA GLY A 118 -7.62 9.76 -13.66
C GLY A 118 -8.91 10.55 -13.38
N PRO A 119 -10.16 10.16 -13.73
CA PRO A 119 -11.32 10.83 -13.15
C PRO A 119 -11.71 10.23 -11.78
N LEU A 120 -10.74 10.19 -10.86
CA LEU A 120 -10.93 10.15 -9.40
C LEU A 120 -10.38 11.45 -8.72
N GLN A 121 -10.00 12.46 -9.51
CA GLN A 121 -9.75 13.88 -9.18
C GLN A 121 -9.43 14.64 -10.49
N PRO A 122 -9.82 15.91 -10.72
CA PRO A 122 -10.83 16.78 -10.09
C PRO A 122 -12.21 16.75 -10.77
#